data_AF-A0AAV7BZV4-F1
#
_entry.id   AF-A0AAV7BZV4-F1
#
_cell.length_a   1.000
_cell.length_b   1.000
_cell.length_c   1.000
_cell.angle_alpha   90.00
_cell.angle_beta   90.00
_cell.angle_gamma   90.00
#
_symmetry.space_group_name_H-M   'P 1'
#
loop_
_entity.id
_entity.type
_entity.pdbx_description
1 polymer ?
#
loop_
_entity_poly.entity_id
_entity_poly.type
_entity_poly.pdbx_seq_one_letter_code
_entity_poly.pdbx_strand_id
1 'polypeptide(L)'
;MPAPFPWRIATGLLVNLLSSICIVFINKWIYVHHGFPNMSLTLVHFVVTWLGLYLCQRCGVFCPKSLSASKVLLLALSFCGFVVFTNLSLQNNTIGTYQLAKVMTTPVIILIQTLCYGKTFSARIKLTLVPITLGVFLNSYYDVKFNVLGMVFATLGVLVTSLYQVWVGAKQHELQVNSMQLLYYQAPLSSGMLLSVIPFFEPIVGDGGIFGPWSFTALVSVM
;
A
#
# COMPACT_ATOMS: atom_id res chain seq x y z
N MET A 1 21.61 -11.45 16.64
CA MET A 1 21.94 -10.32 15.73
C MET A 1 22.11 -9.07 16.59
N PRO A 2 23.25 -8.37 16.57
CA PRO A 2 23.43 -7.13 17.33
C PRO A 2 22.43 -6.08 16.86
N ALA A 3 21.90 -5.27 17.79
CA ALA A 3 20.96 -4.20 17.48
C ALA A 3 21.59 -3.24 16.45
N PRO A 4 20.91 -2.91 15.34
CA PRO A 4 21.46 -2.00 14.34
C PRO A 4 21.73 -0.64 14.98
N PHE A 5 22.93 -0.10 14.76
CA PHE A 5 23.30 1.23 15.25
C PHE A 5 22.25 2.28 14.87
N PRO A 6 21.92 3.24 15.75
CA PRO A 6 20.84 4.20 15.53
C PRO A 6 20.98 5.00 14.23
N TRP A 7 22.21 5.26 13.78
CA TRP A 7 22.46 5.93 12.50
C TRP A 7 21.98 5.13 11.29
N ARG A 8 22.07 3.78 11.30
CA ARG A 8 21.60 2.93 10.18
C ARG A 8 20.08 2.96 10.05
N ILE A 9 19.38 3.01 11.18
CA ILE A 9 17.92 3.14 11.21
C ILE A 9 17.55 4.53 10.70
N ALA A 10 18.21 5.59 11.17
CA ALA A 10 17.97 6.96 10.72
C ALA A 10 18.22 7.11 9.22
N THR A 11 19.32 6.59 8.67
CA THR A 11 19.58 6.61 7.22
C THR A 11 18.52 5.84 6.45
N GLY A 12 18.08 4.67 6.96
CA GLY A 12 17.01 3.89 6.33
C GLY A 12 15.68 4.65 6.28
N LEU A 13 15.31 5.33 7.36
CA LEU A 13 14.11 6.16 7.42
C LEU A 13 14.19 7.36 6.47
N LEU A 14 15.35 8.03 6.39
CA LEU A 14 15.57 9.15 5.48
C LEU A 14 15.48 8.73 4.02
N VAL A 15 16.15 7.63 3.64
CA VAL A 15 16.06 7.08 2.28
C VAL A 15 14.63 6.68 1.94
N ASN A 16 13.92 6.04 2.87
CA ASN A 16 12.51 5.70 2.68
C ASN A 16 11.63 6.93 2.50
N LEU A 17 11.83 7.98 3.31
CA LEU A 17 11.09 9.23 3.21
C LEU A 17 11.33 9.93 1.86
N LEU A 18 12.60 10.09 1.47
CA LEU A 18 12.96 10.71 0.20
C LEU A 18 12.43 9.92 -0.99
N SER A 19 12.59 8.59 -0.97
CA SER A 19 12.06 7.69 -2.00
C SER A 19 10.53 7.82 -2.11
N SER A 20 9.83 7.80 -0.98
CA SER A 20 8.36 7.95 -0.96
C SER A 20 7.90 9.27 -1.55
N ILE A 21 8.59 10.38 -1.23
CA ILE A 21 8.29 11.70 -1.78
C ILE A 21 8.52 11.71 -3.30
N CYS A 22 9.66 11.19 -3.77
CA CYS A 22 9.96 11.10 -5.20
C CYS A 22 8.90 10.30 -5.96
N ILE A 23 8.49 9.13 -5.45
CA ILE A 23 7.46 8.29 -6.06
C ILE A 23 6.15 9.06 -6.19
N VAL A 24 5.71 9.78 -5.15
CA VAL A 24 4.47 10.56 -5.20
C VAL A 24 4.52 11.64 -6.29
N PHE A 25 5.65 12.35 -6.41
CA PHE A 25 5.80 13.38 -7.44
C PHE A 25 5.87 12.80 -8.85
N ILE A 26 6.61 11.72 -9.06
CA ILE A 26 6.70 11.03 -10.36
C ILE A 26 5.31 10.50 -10.75
N ASN A 27 4.59 9.85 -9.85
CA ASN A 27 3.26 9.31 -10.11
C ASN A 27 2.28 10.43 -10.49
N LYS A 28 2.32 11.56 -9.78
CA LYS A 28 1.51 12.74 -10.12
C LYS A 28 1.89 13.32 -11.49
N TRP A 29 3.19 13.39 -11.80
CA TRP A 29 3.67 13.90 -13.08
C TRP A 29 3.22 13.00 -14.25
N ILE A 30 3.33 11.68 -14.10
CA ILE A 30 2.85 10.70 -15.09
C ILE A 30 1.33 10.83 -15.27
N TYR A 31 0.58 10.94 -14.18
CA TYR A 31 -0.87 11.11 -14.25
C TYR A 31 -1.27 12.40 -14.99
N VAL A 32 -0.64 13.54 -14.66
CA VAL A 32 -0.99 14.85 -15.24
C VAL A 32 -0.52 15.00 -16.69
N HIS A 33 0.70 14.56 -17.02
CA HIS A 33 1.28 14.77 -18.34
C HIS A 33 0.99 13.65 -19.33
N HIS A 34 0.84 12.41 -18.87
CA HIS A 34 0.59 11.26 -19.73
C HIS A 34 -0.83 10.74 -19.61
N GLY A 35 -1.60 11.09 -18.57
CA GLY A 35 -2.95 10.55 -18.37
C GLY A 35 -2.94 9.06 -17.99
N PHE A 36 -1.81 8.53 -17.51
CA PHE A 36 -1.70 7.12 -17.14
C PHE A 36 -2.56 6.82 -15.91
N PRO A 37 -3.38 5.76 -15.94
CA PRO A 37 -4.36 5.54 -14.90
C PRO A 37 -3.72 4.85 -13.66
N ASN A 38 -4.24 5.14 -12.47
CA ASN A 38 -3.54 4.90 -11.20
C ASN A 38 -3.45 3.40 -10.83
N MET A 39 -4.44 2.58 -11.17
CA MET A 39 -4.40 1.14 -10.86
C MET A 39 -3.51 0.38 -11.82
N SER A 40 -3.49 0.76 -13.10
CA SER A 40 -2.49 0.26 -14.05
C SER A 40 -1.06 0.63 -13.62
N LEU A 41 -0.84 1.84 -13.08
CA LEU A 41 0.47 2.25 -12.55
C LEU A 41 0.89 1.34 -11.39
N THR A 42 -0.05 1.07 -10.49
CA THR A 42 0.14 0.16 -9.37
C THR A 42 0.52 -1.23 -9.87
N LEU A 43 -0.15 -1.74 -10.92
CA LEU A 43 0.18 -3.03 -11.53
C LEU A 43 1.62 -3.06 -12.04
N VAL A 44 2.07 -2.04 -12.78
CA VAL A 44 3.44 -2.00 -13.30
C VAL A 44 4.46 -1.94 -12.16
N HIS A 45 4.22 -1.14 -11.12
CA HIS A 45 5.08 -1.13 -9.93
C HIS A 45 5.19 -2.51 -9.27
N PHE A 46 4.10 -3.29 -9.22
CA PHE A 46 4.15 -4.66 -8.71
C PHE A 46 4.98 -5.61 -9.57
N VAL A 47 4.86 -5.51 -10.90
CA VAL A 47 5.66 -6.29 -11.85
C VAL A 47 7.14 -5.93 -11.71
N VAL A 48 7.48 -4.64 -11.68
CA VAL A 48 8.85 -4.16 -11.50
C VAL A 48 9.41 -4.58 -10.15
N THR A 49 8.61 -4.51 -9.08
CA THR A 49 9.00 -4.98 -7.74
C THR A 49 9.31 -6.47 -7.77
N TRP A 50 8.49 -7.28 -8.43
CA TRP A 50 8.75 -8.70 -8.58
C TRP A 50 10.02 -8.98 -9.38
N LEU A 51 10.24 -8.29 -10.50
CA LEU A 51 11.47 -8.39 -11.30
C LEU A 51 12.70 -7.99 -10.49
N GLY A 52 12.64 -6.90 -9.72
CA GLY A 52 13.72 -6.47 -8.84
C GLY A 52 14.02 -7.51 -7.76
N LEU A 53 12.99 -8.09 -7.14
CA LEU A 53 13.17 -9.18 -6.17
C LEU A 53 13.71 -10.46 -6.82
N TYR A 54 13.32 -10.78 -8.06
CA TYR A 54 13.85 -11.89 -8.82
C TYR A 54 15.35 -11.73 -9.11
N LEU A 55 15.77 -10.52 -9.50
CA LEU A 55 17.19 -10.19 -9.68
C LEU A 55 17.95 -10.28 -8.35
N CYS A 56 17.40 -9.73 -7.26
CA CYS A 56 18.00 -9.85 -5.93
C CYS A 56 18.15 -11.32 -5.48
N GLN A 57 17.16 -12.17 -5.78
CA GLN A 57 17.27 -13.61 -5.55
C GLN A 57 18.42 -14.22 -6.35
N ARG A 58 18.52 -13.91 -7.65
CA ARG A 58 19.59 -14.40 -8.54
C ARG A 58 20.98 -13.95 -8.07
N CYS A 59 21.08 -12.75 -7.52
CA CYS A 59 22.30 -12.22 -6.91
C CYS A 59 22.59 -12.78 -5.50
N GLY A 60 21.76 -13.69 -4.98
CA GLY A 60 21.96 -14.31 -3.67
C GLY A 60 21.68 -13.40 -2.47
N VAL A 61 20.98 -12.27 -2.67
CA VAL A 61 20.62 -11.32 -1.59
C VAL A 61 19.69 -11.97 -0.56
N PHE A 62 18.83 -12.90 -1.01
CA PHE A 62 17.99 -13.72 -0.14
C PHE A 62 17.71 -15.10 -0.76
N CYS A 63 17.54 -16.13 0.07
CA CYS A 63 17.11 -17.45 -0.36
C CYS A 63 15.59 -17.59 -0.21
N PRO A 64 14.80 -17.84 -1.26
CA PRO A 64 13.35 -18.01 -1.13
C PRO A 64 13.06 -19.26 -0.30
N LYS A 65 12.25 -19.13 0.75
CA LYS A 65 11.65 -20.31 1.40
C LYS A 65 10.44 -20.75 0.58
N SER A 66 10.19 -22.07 0.51
CA SER A 66 8.97 -22.59 -0.09
C SER A 66 7.77 -22.17 0.76
N LEU A 67 6.91 -21.33 0.20
CA LEU A 67 5.69 -20.87 0.83
C LEU A 67 4.49 -21.39 0.04
N SER A 68 3.50 -21.92 0.74
CA SER A 68 2.23 -22.28 0.10
C SER A 68 1.53 -21.01 -0.39
N ALA A 69 1.24 -20.96 -1.69
CA ALA A 69 0.57 -19.83 -2.33
C ALA A 69 -0.77 -19.49 -1.66
N SER A 70 -1.51 -20.49 -1.16
CA SER A 70 -2.78 -20.30 -0.47
C SER A 70 -2.64 -19.46 0.81
N LYS A 71 -1.48 -19.51 1.49
CA LYS A 71 -1.23 -18.70 2.69
C LYS A 71 -0.95 -17.23 2.36
N VAL A 72 -0.48 -16.96 1.13
CA VAL A 72 -0.17 -15.61 0.63
C VAL A 72 -1.36 -15.05 -0.16
N LEU A 73 -2.26 -15.91 -0.66
CA LEU A 73 -3.44 -15.51 -1.41
C LEU A 73 -4.35 -14.58 -0.60
N LEU A 74 -4.56 -14.86 0.69
CA LEU A 74 -5.35 -13.98 1.55
C LEU A 74 -4.70 -12.59 1.69
N LEU A 75 -3.36 -12.52 1.78
CA LEU A 75 -2.63 -11.24 1.79
C LEU A 75 -2.78 -10.51 0.46
N ALA A 76 -2.65 -11.21 -0.66
CA ALA A 76 -2.83 -10.63 -2.00
C ALA A 76 -4.26 -10.12 -2.20
N LEU A 77 -5.27 -10.86 -1.74
CA LEU A 77 -6.68 -10.46 -1.78
C LEU A 77 -6.91 -9.20 -0.95
N SER A 78 -6.44 -9.17 0.30
CA SER A 78 -6.56 -7.97 1.15
C SER A 78 -5.82 -6.78 0.55
N PHE A 79 -4.64 -7.01 -0.06
CA PHE A 79 -3.91 -5.96 -0.74
C PHE A 79 -4.70 -5.40 -1.93
N CYS A 80 -5.27 -6.28 -2.77
CA CYS A 80 -6.11 -5.86 -3.89
C CYS A 80 -7.34 -5.08 -3.42
N GLY A 81 -8.04 -5.58 -2.39
CA GLY A 81 -9.16 -4.88 -1.77
C GLY A 81 -8.77 -3.51 -1.23
N PHE A 82 -7.61 -3.41 -0.57
CA PHE A 82 -7.03 -2.15 -0.12
C PHE A 82 -6.87 -1.17 -1.30
N VAL A 83 -6.24 -1.59 -2.40
CA VAL A 83 -6.03 -0.74 -3.58
C VAL A 83 -7.37 -0.24 -4.13
N VAL A 84 -8.35 -1.13 -4.28
CA VAL A 84 -9.68 -0.78 -4.81
C VAL A 84 -10.39 0.23 -3.92
N PHE A 85 -10.58 -0.07 -2.63
CA PHE A 85 -11.30 0.82 -1.71
C PHE A 85 -10.60 2.17 -1.52
N THR A 86 -9.27 2.16 -1.53
CA THR A 86 -8.46 3.38 -1.43
C THR A 86 -8.64 4.26 -2.67
N ASN A 87 -8.62 3.69 -3.87
CA ASN A 87 -8.86 4.44 -5.10
C ASN A 87 -10.32 4.94 -5.19
N LEU A 88 -11.29 4.11 -4.82
CA LEU A 88 -12.70 4.53 -4.74
C LEU A 88 -12.92 5.66 -3.74
N SER A 89 -12.23 5.62 -2.59
CA SER A 89 -12.26 6.71 -1.61
C SER A 89 -11.67 7.99 -2.19
N LEU A 90 -10.55 7.91 -2.90
CA LEU A 90 -9.92 9.07 -3.55
C LEU A 90 -10.82 9.68 -4.63
N GLN A 91 -11.56 8.86 -5.39
CA GLN A 91 -12.52 9.34 -6.39
C GLN A 91 -13.73 10.05 -5.77
N ASN A 92 -14.14 9.63 -4.57
CA ASN A 92 -15.36 10.09 -3.93
C ASN A 92 -15.15 11.17 -2.85
N ASN A 93 -13.93 11.34 -2.35
CA ASN A 93 -13.59 12.32 -1.30
C ASN A 93 -12.58 13.37 -1.80
N THR A 94 -12.42 14.43 -1.01
CA THR A 94 -11.30 15.35 -1.17
C THR A 94 -9.97 14.65 -0.89
N ILE A 95 -8.90 15.12 -1.52
CA ILE A 95 -7.53 14.62 -1.30
C ILE A 95 -7.14 14.74 0.18
N GLY A 96 -7.54 15.83 0.85
CA GLY A 96 -7.27 16.04 2.27
C GLY A 96 -7.94 14.99 3.15
N THR A 97 -9.23 14.75 2.97
CA THR A 97 -9.98 13.74 3.73
C THR A 97 -9.48 12.33 3.45
N TYR A 98 -9.15 12.01 2.20
CA TYR A 98 -8.50 10.75 1.84
C TYR A 98 -7.17 10.54 2.58
N GLN A 99 -6.28 11.54 2.58
CA GLN A 99 -4.96 11.43 3.21
C GLN A 99 -5.09 11.27 4.72
N LEU A 100 -5.96 12.06 5.36
CA LEU A 100 -6.19 12.00 6.79
C LEU A 100 -6.86 10.69 7.21
N ALA A 101 -7.81 10.17 6.42
CA ALA A 101 -8.38 8.85 6.64
C ALA A 101 -7.29 7.77 6.67
N LYS A 102 -6.28 7.81 5.79
CA LYS A 102 -5.16 6.86 5.82
C LYS A 102 -4.33 6.94 7.10
N VAL A 103 -4.25 8.10 7.75
CA VAL A 103 -3.55 8.22 9.03
C VAL A 103 -4.25 7.40 10.13
N MET A 104 -5.57 7.18 10.03
CA MET A 104 -6.32 6.29 10.93
C MET A 104 -5.93 4.81 10.83
N THR A 105 -5.20 4.42 9.79
CA THR A 105 -4.70 3.04 9.65
C THR A 105 -3.86 2.63 10.86
N THR A 106 -3.01 3.52 11.37
CA THR A 106 -2.13 3.26 12.51
C THR A 106 -2.89 2.97 13.82
N PRO A 107 -3.82 3.83 14.29
CA PRO A 107 -4.63 3.52 15.46
C PRO A 107 -5.44 2.24 15.29
N VAL A 108 -6.01 2.00 14.10
CA VAL A 108 -6.77 0.77 13.84
C VAL A 108 -5.87 -0.48 13.89
N ILE A 109 -4.63 -0.42 13.39
CA ILE A 109 -3.66 -1.52 13.54
C ILE A 109 -3.39 -1.81 15.01
N ILE A 110 -3.11 -0.77 15.80
CA ILE A 110 -2.81 -0.93 17.23
C ILE A 110 -4.01 -1.53 17.95
N LEU A 111 -5.23 -1.08 17.62
CA LEU A 111 -6.46 -1.64 18.17
C LEU A 111 -6.61 -3.12 17.83
N ILE A 112 -6.45 -3.51 16.57
CA ILE A 112 -6.53 -4.92 16.12
C ILE A 112 -5.46 -5.77 16.80
N GLN A 113 -4.21 -5.29 16.89
CA GLN A 113 -3.12 -6.02 17.54
C GLN A 113 -3.36 -6.18 19.04
N THR A 114 -3.97 -5.18 19.69
CA THR A 114 -4.30 -5.24 21.12
C THR A 114 -5.45 -6.20 21.38
N LEU A 115 -6.55 -6.08 20.63
CA LEU A 115 -7.78 -6.86 20.86
C LEU A 115 -7.69 -8.30 20.34
N CYS A 116 -7.16 -8.51 19.14
CA CYS A 116 -7.16 -9.83 18.50
C CYS A 116 -5.88 -10.63 18.78
N TYR A 117 -4.75 -9.96 19.01
CA TYR A 117 -3.44 -10.60 19.21
C TYR A 117 -2.87 -10.40 20.62
N GLY A 118 -3.61 -9.73 21.52
CA GLY A 118 -3.20 -9.53 22.92
C GLY A 118 -1.92 -8.70 23.10
N LYS A 119 -1.48 -7.93 22.09
CA LYS A 119 -0.26 -7.13 22.16
C LYS A 119 -0.47 -5.91 23.04
N THR A 120 0.45 -5.65 23.96
CA THR A 120 0.40 -4.46 24.81
C THR A 120 1.34 -3.37 24.28
N PHE A 121 0.85 -2.13 24.25
CA PHE A 121 1.61 -0.96 23.83
C PHE A 121 1.79 0.02 25.00
N SER A 122 2.92 0.73 25.00
CA SER A 122 3.23 1.76 26.00
C SER A 122 2.17 2.86 26.02
N ALA A 123 1.93 3.45 27.21
CA ALA A 123 1.04 4.60 27.37
C ALA A 123 1.41 5.77 26.44
N ARG A 124 2.70 5.97 26.15
CA ARG A 124 3.15 7.00 25.19
C ARG A 124 2.58 6.77 23.79
N ILE A 125 2.60 5.54 23.30
CA ILE A 125 2.02 5.18 21.99
C ILE A 125 0.50 5.37 22.01
N LYS A 126 -0.17 5.00 23.09
CA LYS A 126 -1.63 5.21 23.21
C LYS A 126 -1.99 6.69 23.19
N LEU A 127 -1.19 7.53 23.86
CA LEU A 127 -1.39 8.98 23.88
C LEU A 127 -1.18 9.63 22.50
N THR A 128 -0.30 9.11 21.64
CA THR A 128 -0.15 9.65 20.28
C THR A 128 -1.35 9.35 19.39
N LEU A 129 -2.20 8.38 19.73
CA LEU A 129 -3.41 8.09 18.96
C LEU A 129 -4.47 9.17 19.13
N VAL A 130 -4.54 9.81 20.30
CA VAL A 130 -5.54 10.84 20.61
C VAL A 130 -5.48 12.04 19.65
N PRO A 131 -4.33 12.72 19.45
CA PRO A 131 -4.26 13.83 18.50
C PRO A 131 -4.44 13.37 17.05
N ILE A 132 -4.04 12.14 16.71
CA ILE A 132 -4.26 11.58 15.37
C ILE A 132 -5.76 11.42 15.09
N THR A 133 -6.49 10.75 15.98
CA THR A 133 -7.92 10.50 15.79
C THR A 133 -8.74 11.79 15.82
N LEU A 134 -8.39 12.72 16.72
CA LEU A 134 -9.01 14.05 16.77
C LEU A 134 -8.75 14.84 15.48
N GLY A 135 -7.53 14.84 14.95
CA GLY A 135 -7.20 15.56 13.73
C GLY A 135 -8.01 15.07 12.52
N VAL A 136 -8.18 13.74 12.38
CA VAL A 136 -8.97 13.16 11.29
C VAL A 136 -10.47 13.43 11.47
N PHE A 137 -10.98 13.37 12.70
CA PHE A 137 -12.37 13.70 13.01
C PHE A 137 -12.69 15.16 12.70
N LEU A 138 -11.86 16.10 13.18
CA LEU A 138 -12.04 17.53 12.93
C LEU A 138 -12.01 17.82 11.43
N ASN A 139 -11.04 17.28 10.69
CA ASN A 139 -11.01 17.46 9.24
C ASN A 139 -12.26 16.92 8.56
N SER A 140 -12.74 15.74 8.94
CA SER A 140 -13.95 15.16 8.33
C SER A 140 -15.20 16.00 8.64
N TYR A 141 -15.28 16.56 9.85
CA TYR A 141 -16.40 17.41 10.27
C TYR A 141 -16.44 18.75 9.54
N TYR A 142 -15.28 19.34 9.27
CA TYR A 142 -15.14 20.62 8.57
C TYR A 142 -14.92 20.48 7.04
N ASP A 143 -14.98 19.26 6.49
CA ASP A 143 -14.83 19.07 5.04
C ASP A 143 -16.08 19.59 4.31
N VAL A 144 -15.88 20.64 3.52
CA VAL A 144 -16.92 21.30 2.71
C VAL A 144 -17.50 20.35 1.65
N LYS A 145 -16.81 19.27 1.28
CA LYS A 145 -17.24 18.26 0.30
C LYS A 145 -17.43 16.88 0.95
N PHE A 146 -18.04 16.84 2.13
CA PHE A 146 -18.33 15.57 2.80
C PHE A 146 -19.21 14.65 1.92
N ASN A 147 -18.71 13.45 1.62
CA ASN A 147 -19.42 12.44 0.86
C ASN A 147 -19.54 11.16 1.69
N VAL A 148 -20.78 10.76 2.03
CA VAL A 148 -21.06 9.57 2.83
C VAL A 148 -20.51 8.31 2.16
N LEU A 149 -20.70 8.19 0.84
CA LEU A 149 -20.25 7.03 0.08
C LEU A 149 -18.72 6.96 0.04
N GLY A 150 -18.06 8.10 -0.14
CA GLY A 150 -16.61 8.22 -0.02
C GLY A 150 -16.09 7.87 1.37
N MET A 151 -16.82 8.23 2.43
CA MET A 151 -16.46 7.89 3.82
C MET A 151 -16.60 6.39 4.11
N VAL A 152 -17.61 5.72 3.53
CA VAL A 152 -17.75 4.25 3.59
C VAL A 152 -16.54 3.59 2.93
N PHE A 153 -16.17 4.03 1.72
CA PHE A 153 -14.96 3.51 1.06
C PHE A 153 -13.67 3.83 1.81
N ALA A 154 -13.56 5.02 2.41
CA ALA A 154 -12.42 5.38 3.26
C ALA A 154 -12.30 4.43 4.46
N THR A 155 -13.42 4.18 5.13
CA THR A 155 -13.48 3.30 6.31
C THR A 155 -13.14 1.86 5.95
N LEU A 156 -13.72 1.33 4.87
CA LEU A 156 -13.38 0.00 4.35
C LEU A 156 -11.91 -0.07 3.94
N GLY A 157 -11.40 0.96 3.26
CA GLY A 157 -9.99 1.08 2.89
C GLY A 157 -9.08 1.00 4.10
N VAL A 158 -9.36 1.79 5.15
CA VAL A 158 -8.60 1.78 6.41
C VAL A 158 -8.65 0.41 7.07
N LEU A 159 -9.83 -0.20 7.22
CA LEU A 159 -9.99 -1.52 7.84
C LEU A 159 -9.21 -2.60 7.09
N VAL A 160 -9.35 -2.66 5.76
CA VAL A 160 -8.64 -3.64 4.92
C VAL A 160 -7.13 -3.41 4.95
N THR A 161 -6.68 -2.15 4.94
CA THR A 161 -5.25 -1.81 5.06
C THR A 161 -4.69 -2.25 6.41
N SER A 162 -5.41 -1.98 7.49
CA SER A 162 -4.97 -2.34 8.84
C SER A 162 -4.91 -3.86 9.01
N LEU A 163 -5.93 -4.59 8.55
CA LEU A 163 -5.91 -6.05 8.53
C LEU A 163 -4.74 -6.60 7.71
N TYR A 164 -4.51 -6.07 6.52
CA TYR A 164 -3.38 -6.42 5.67
C TYR A 164 -2.04 -6.24 6.40
N GLN A 165 -1.81 -5.08 7.02
CA GLN A 165 -0.55 -4.82 7.73
C GLN A 165 -0.35 -5.76 8.93
N VAL A 166 -1.42 -6.04 9.68
CA VAL A 166 -1.36 -6.99 10.80
C VAL A 166 -1.07 -8.40 10.30
N TRP A 167 -1.73 -8.85 9.23
CA TRP A 167 -1.51 -10.17 8.65
C TRP A 167 -0.13 -10.34 8.02
N VAL A 168 0.41 -9.30 7.36
CA VAL A 168 1.80 -9.29 6.87
C VAL A 168 2.76 -9.54 8.03
N GLY A 169 2.65 -8.78 9.11
CA GLY A 169 3.51 -8.95 10.28
C GLY A 169 3.33 -10.33 10.95
N ALA A 170 2.08 -10.79 11.09
CA ALA A 170 1.77 -12.10 11.65
C ALA A 170 2.34 -13.23 10.79
N LYS A 171 2.21 -13.18 9.45
CA LYS A 171 2.73 -14.19 8.53
C LYS A 171 4.24 -14.19 8.42
N GLN A 172 4.90 -13.04 8.50
CA GLN A 172 6.35 -12.97 8.61
C GLN A 172 6.86 -13.73 9.83
N HIS A 173 6.19 -13.56 10.97
CA HIS A 173 6.52 -14.25 12.20
C HIS A 173 6.16 -15.76 12.16
N GLU A 174 4.95 -16.11 11.71
CA GLU A 174 4.46 -17.50 11.62
C GLU A 174 5.32 -18.34 10.67
N LEU A 175 5.69 -17.79 9.51
CA LEU A 175 6.42 -18.50 8.47
C LEU A 175 7.95 -18.34 8.61
N GLN A 176 8.41 -17.54 9.57
CA GLN A 176 9.83 -17.22 9.79
C GLN A 176 10.50 -16.73 8.50
N VAL A 177 9.83 -15.80 7.81
CA VAL A 177 10.28 -15.19 6.55
C VAL A 177 10.48 -13.69 6.70
N ASN A 178 11.39 -13.14 5.91
CA ASN A 178 11.61 -11.71 5.81
C ASN A 178 10.60 -11.04 4.86
N SER A 179 10.44 -9.72 4.96
CA SER A 179 9.57 -8.91 4.11
C SER A 179 9.80 -9.13 2.61
N MET A 180 11.07 -9.21 2.17
CA MET A 180 11.41 -9.45 0.77
C MET A 180 10.93 -10.80 0.26
N GLN A 181 11.05 -11.86 1.09
CA GLN A 181 10.61 -13.20 0.72
C GLN A 181 9.08 -13.28 0.63
N LEU A 182 8.37 -12.67 1.57
CA LEU A 182 6.90 -12.63 1.55
C LEU A 182 6.40 -11.83 0.34
N LEU A 183 7.00 -10.67 0.09
CA LEU A 183 6.66 -9.81 -1.04
C LEU A 183 6.95 -10.48 -2.39
N TYR A 184 8.00 -11.30 -2.50
CA TYR A 184 8.33 -12.04 -3.72
C TYR A 184 7.18 -12.98 -4.16
N TYR A 185 6.51 -13.64 -3.22
CA TYR A 185 5.34 -14.48 -3.54
C TYR A 185 4.05 -13.67 -3.67
N GLN A 186 3.92 -12.58 -2.93
CA GLN A 186 2.71 -11.76 -2.94
C GLN A 186 2.59 -10.90 -4.20
N ALA A 187 3.68 -10.28 -4.65
CA ALA A 187 3.69 -9.34 -5.77
C ALA A 187 3.06 -9.91 -7.06
N PRO A 188 3.41 -11.13 -7.54
CA PRO A 188 2.82 -11.67 -8.76
C PRO A 188 1.34 -12.07 -8.57
N LEU A 189 0.96 -12.56 -7.38
CA LEU A 189 -0.44 -12.87 -7.07
C LEU A 189 -1.29 -11.60 -7.04
N SER A 190 -0.82 -10.56 -6.35
CA SER A 190 -1.48 -9.25 -6.32
C SER A 190 -1.60 -8.64 -7.71
N SER A 191 -0.55 -8.72 -8.53
CA SER A 191 -0.57 -8.23 -9.92
C SER A 191 -1.61 -8.97 -10.76
N GLY A 192 -1.66 -10.30 -10.68
CA GLY A 192 -2.66 -11.10 -11.38
C GLY A 192 -4.10 -10.81 -10.94
N MET A 193 -4.33 -10.63 -9.63
CA MET A 193 -5.65 -10.25 -9.12
C MET A 193 -6.05 -8.83 -9.54
N LEU A 194 -5.10 -7.88 -9.48
CA LEU A 194 -5.35 -6.50 -9.87
C LEU A 194 -5.64 -6.41 -11.38
N LEU A 195 -4.94 -7.20 -12.21
CA LEU A 195 -5.21 -7.28 -13.65
C LEU A 195 -6.65 -7.68 -13.95
N SER A 196 -7.23 -8.60 -13.17
CA SER A 196 -8.64 -8.98 -13.31
C SER A 196 -9.60 -7.89 -12.85
N VAL A 197 -9.18 -7.01 -11.92
CA VAL A 197 -10.03 -5.97 -11.33
C VAL A 197 -9.98 -4.65 -12.13
N ILE A 198 -8.82 -4.32 -12.72
CA ILE A 198 -8.60 -3.12 -13.55
C ILE A 198 -9.71 -2.91 -14.59
N PRO A 199 -10.13 -3.91 -15.39
CA PRO A 199 -11.22 -3.79 -16.36
C PRO A 199 -12.53 -3.20 -15.85
N PHE A 200 -12.82 -3.34 -14.55
CA PHE A 200 -14.07 -2.88 -13.96
C PHE A 200 -14.04 -1.40 -13.57
N PHE A 201 -12.84 -0.81 -13.46
CA PHE A 201 -12.66 0.55 -12.94
C PHE A 201 -11.83 1.46 -13.86
N GLU A 202 -11.05 0.89 -14.77
CA GLU A 202 -10.25 1.60 -15.77
C GLU A 202 -10.50 1.00 -17.17
N PRO A 203 -10.54 1.82 -18.23
CA PRO A 203 -10.64 1.31 -19.59
C PRO A 203 -9.41 0.43 -19.94
N ILE A 204 -9.63 -0.70 -20.60
CA ILE A 204 -8.55 -1.66 -20.92
C ILE A 204 -7.82 -1.25 -22.21
N VAL A 205 -8.58 -0.75 -23.19
CA VAL A 205 -8.12 -0.37 -24.54
C VAL A 205 -8.75 0.99 -24.89
N GLY A 206 -7.92 1.94 -25.35
CA GLY A 206 -8.31 3.32 -25.66
C GLY A 206 -7.35 4.35 -25.07
N ASP A 207 -7.59 5.64 -25.32
CA ASP A 207 -6.84 6.73 -24.68
C ASP A 207 -7.04 6.68 -23.17
N GLY A 208 -5.94 6.48 -22.43
CA GLY A 208 -5.97 6.32 -20.96
C GLY A 208 -6.15 4.88 -20.46
N GLY A 209 -6.17 3.87 -21.34
CA GLY A 209 -6.28 2.45 -20.93
C GLY A 209 -4.95 1.71 -20.78
N ILE A 210 -4.93 0.58 -20.06
CA ILE A 210 -3.68 -0.15 -19.76
C ILE A 210 -2.89 -0.55 -21.04
N PHE A 211 -3.60 -0.85 -22.15
CA PHE A 211 -3.01 -1.11 -23.47
C PHE A 211 -3.18 0.05 -24.46
N GLY A 212 -3.28 1.29 -23.97
CA GLY A 212 -3.28 2.48 -24.80
C GLY A 212 -1.95 2.68 -25.55
N PRO A 213 -1.91 3.59 -26.55
CA PRO A 213 -0.70 3.90 -27.32
C PRO A 213 0.26 4.76 -26.46
N TRP A 214 0.86 4.15 -25.44
CA TRP A 214 1.77 4.83 -24.53
C TRP A 214 3.10 5.17 -25.21
N SER A 215 3.58 6.40 -25.00
CA SER A 215 4.90 6.80 -25.49
C SER A 215 6.01 6.03 -24.76
N PHE A 216 7.15 5.82 -25.42
CA PHE A 216 8.30 5.17 -24.82
C PHE A 216 8.76 5.90 -23.54
N THR A 217 8.70 7.23 -23.52
CA THR A 217 9.01 8.06 -22.35
C THR A 217 8.05 7.79 -21.18
N ALA A 218 6.76 7.58 -21.46
CA ALA A 218 5.79 7.22 -20.42
C ALA A 218 6.15 5.87 -19.80
N LEU A 219 6.43 4.87 -20.65
CA LEU A 219 6.78 3.52 -20.19
C LEU A 219 8.06 3.49 -19.36
N VAL A 220 9.09 4.23 -19.77
CA VAL A 220 10.34 4.36 -19.01
C VAL A 220 10.12 5.10 -17.69
N SER A 221 9.24 6.09 -17.64
CA SER A 221 8.97 6.85 -16.41
C SER A 221 8.19 6.04 -15.38
N VAL A 222 7.41 5.06 -15.83
CA VAL A 222 6.58 4.18 -15.00
C VAL A 222 7.39 3.02 -14.38
N MET A 223 8.50 2.61 -15.02
CA MET A 223 9.40 1.55 -14.54
C MET A 223 10.33 2.03 -13.43
#